data_AF-A0A524GLS3-F1
#
_entry.id   AF-A0A524GLS3-F1
#
_cell.length_a   1.000
_cell.length_b   1.000
_cell.length_c   1.000
_cell.angle_alpha   90.00
_cell.angle_beta   90.00
_cell.angle_gamma   90.00
#
_symmetry.space_group_name_H-M   'P 1'
#
loop_
_entity.id
_entity.type
_entity.pdbx_description
1 polymer ?
#
loop_
_entity_poly.entity_id
_entity_poly.type
_entity_poly.pdbx_seq_one_letter_code
_entity_poly.pdbx_strand_id
1 'polypeptide(L)'
;MTGTMTDRNLDQTLVMLDEAIDPDERGDLREAEALAARIGLPFDPLDEFHVDVDLFRTIPIETMIRYEFLPMASDGEVLKVVMADPSDVVGLNELELALARPLDVTVSPRKRIADIIEKSESTQRVLDEATEGFSMQIVQEDQDGEGVLSIDRITADQSPIIR
;
A
#
# COMPACT_ATOMS: atom_id res chain seq x y z
N MET A 1 -9.98 -46.13 28.57
CA MET A 1 -8.53 -45.90 28.67
C MET A 1 -8.03 -45.55 27.28
N THR A 2 -8.10 -44.27 26.89
CA THR A 2 -7.03 -43.25 26.96
C THR A 2 -5.97 -43.45 25.88
N GLY A 3 -5.78 -42.43 25.03
CA GLY A 3 -4.60 -42.35 24.18
C GLY A 3 -4.79 -41.53 22.91
N THR A 4 -5.23 -40.28 23.01
CA THR A 4 -5.15 -39.27 21.95
C THR A 4 -3.68 -39.10 21.55
N MET A 5 -3.35 -39.47 20.31
CA MET A 5 -2.01 -39.33 19.72
C MET A 5 -2.16 -38.41 18.51
N THR A 6 -2.44 -37.15 18.77
CA THR A 6 -2.51 -36.09 17.75
C THR A 6 -2.02 -34.81 18.42
N ASP A 7 -1.30 -33.99 17.65
CA ASP A 7 -0.71 -32.70 18.03
C ASP A 7 0.58 -32.72 18.85
N ARG A 8 1.69 -33.02 18.18
CA ARG A 8 3.03 -32.53 18.59
C ARG A 8 3.88 -31.96 17.44
N ASN A 9 3.36 -31.95 16.22
CA ASN A 9 4.15 -31.56 15.05
C ASN A 9 3.91 -30.10 14.64
N LEU A 10 2.71 -29.55 14.86
CA LEU A 10 2.40 -28.15 14.57
C LEU A 10 3.16 -27.18 15.50
N ASP A 11 3.26 -27.50 16.79
CA ASP A 11 4.02 -26.69 17.74
C ASP A 11 5.52 -26.62 17.39
N GLN A 12 6.10 -27.70 16.86
CA GLN A 12 7.51 -27.74 16.47
C GLN A 12 7.80 -26.99 15.16
N THR A 13 6.85 -26.95 14.23
CA THR A 13 6.98 -26.12 13.02
C THR A 13 6.84 -24.63 13.34
N LEU A 14 5.97 -24.26 14.28
CA LEU A 14 5.84 -22.87 14.74
C LEU A 14 7.12 -22.36 15.43
N VAL A 15 7.81 -23.22 16.19
CA VAL A 15 9.06 -22.88 16.90
C VAL A 15 10.24 -22.69 15.94
N MET A 16 10.28 -23.35 14.78
CA MET A 16 11.39 -23.22 13.82
C MET A 16 11.32 -21.97 12.93
N LEU A 17 10.16 -21.33 12.80
CA LEU A 17 10.05 -20.03 12.10
C LEU A 17 10.61 -18.86 12.93
N ASP A 18 10.74 -19.04 14.24
CA ASP A 18 11.33 -18.05 15.13
C ASP A 18 12.86 -17.93 14.90
N GLU A 19 13.52 -18.95 14.36
CA GLU A 19 14.99 -19.04 14.32
C GLU A 19 15.69 -18.27 13.19
N ALA A 20 14.96 -17.53 12.35
CA ALA A 20 15.53 -16.72 11.25
C ALA A 20 15.26 -15.21 11.36
N ILE A 21 14.72 -14.73 12.47
CA ILE A 21 14.50 -13.29 12.68
C ILE A 21 15.76 -12.67 13.28
N ASP A 22 16.31 -11.68 12.59
CA ASP A 22 17.46 -10.90 13.04
C ASP A 22 17.21 -10.37 14.48
N PRO A 23 18.20 -10.41 15.39
CA PRO A 23 18.01 -10.00 16.77
C PRO A 23 17.50 -8.55 16.92
N ASP A 24 17.83 -7.66 15.97
CA ASP A 24 17.33 -6.28 15.97
C ASP A 24 15.85 -6.25 15.56
N GLU A 25 15.43 -7.12 14.65
CA GLU A 25 14.04 -7.24 14.20
C GLU A 25 13.13 -7.83 15.30
N ARG A 26 13.65 -8.78 16.10
CA ARG A 26 12.96 -9.23 17.32
C ARG A 26 12.83 -8.13 18.38
N GLY A 27 13.77 -7.19 18.41
CA GLY A 27 13.71 -6.02 19.29
C GLY A 27 12.59 -5.07 18.90
N ASP A 28 12.55 -4.67 17.63
CA ASP A 28 11.54 -3.78 17.05
C ASP A 28 10.13 -4.37 17.18
N LEU A 29 9.97 -5.68 16.94
CA LEU A 29 8.70 -6.38 17.11
C LEU A 29 8.14 -6.23 18.53
N ARG A 30 8.98 -6.47 19.55
CA ARG A 30 8.57 -6.37 20.96
C ARG A 30 8.27 -4.94 21.37
N GLU A 31 9.02 -3.97 20.83
CA GLU A 31 8.79 -2.57 21.10
C GLU A 31 7.43 -2.11 20.56
N ALA A 32 7.11 -2.47 19.31
CA ALA A 32 5.84 -2.17 18.68
C ALA A 32 4.66 -2.86 19.39
N GLU A 33 4.80 -4.14 19.76
CA GLU A 33 3.77 -4.87 20.52
C GLU A 33 3.53 -4.23 21.89
N ALA A 34 4.59 -3.87 22.61
CA ALA A 34 4.48 -3.19 23.90
C ALA A 34 3.85 -1.80 23.78
N LEU A 35 4.17 -1.06 22.71
CA LEU A 35 3.56 0.23 22.41
C LEU A 35 2.04 0.07 22.20
N ALA A 36 1.63 -0.85 21.33
CA ALA A 36 0.23 -1.14 21.01
C ALA A 36 -0.57 -1.48 22.27
N ALA A 37 -0.03 -2.38 23.10
CA ALA A 37 -0.64 -2.77 24.36
C ALA A 37 -0.76 -1.59 25.35
N ARG A 38 0.23 -0.70 25.40
CA ARG A 38 0.23 0.48 26.28
C ARG A 38 -0.84 1.50 25.88
N ILE A 39 -1.06 1.71 24.59
CA ILE A 39 -2.01 2.71 24.07
C ILE A 39 -3.39 2.13 23.72
N GLY A 40 -3.55 0.81 23.81
CA GLY A 40 -4.82 0.12 23.59
C GLY A 40 -5.22 -0.02 22.12
N LEU A 41 -4.23 -0.09 21.23
CA LEU A 41 -4.45 -0.27 19.79
C LEU A 41 -4.11 -1.72 19.36
N PRO A 42 -4.69 -2.21 18.25
CA PRO A 42 -4.31 -3.50 17.68
C PRO A 42 -2.86 -3.48 17.22
N PHE A 43 -2.26 -4.66 17.13
CA PHE A 43 -0.90 -4.88 16.68
C PHE A 43 -0.89 -5.84 15.49
N ASP A 44 -0.14 -5.50 14.45
CA ASP A 44 0.10 -6.35 13.28
C ASP A 44 1.61 -6.45 13.01
N PRO A 45 2.21 -7.66 13.01
CA PRO A 45 3.64 -7.85 12.75
C PRO A 45 4.05 -7.70 11.28
N LEU A 46 3.09 -7.55 10.36
CA LEU A 46 3.29 -7.46 8.91
C LEU A 46 3.94 -8.71 8.30
N ASP A 47 3.65 -9.90 8.84
CA ASP A 47 4.15 -11.17 8.30
C ASP A 47 3.57 -11.47 6.91
N GLU A 48 2.31 -11.09 6.65
CA GLU A 48 1.61 -11.27 5.38
C GLU A 48 1.05 -9.94 4.86
N PHE A 49 1.92 -9.00 4.49
CA PHE A 49 1.50 -7.72 3.90
C PHE A 49 1.34 -7.80 2.38
N HIS A 50 0.18 -7.39 1.89
CA HIS A 50 -0.12 -7.28 0.47
C HIS A 50 -0.25 -5.80 0.08
N VAL A 51 0.59 -5.35 -0.85
CA VAL A 51 0.55 -3.98 -1.37
C VAL A 51 -0.68 -3.80 -2.25
N ASP A 52 -1.59 -2.91 -1.86
CA ASP A 52 -2.63 -2.39 -2.75
C ASP A 52 -2.02 -1.28 -3.63
N VAL A 53 -1.82 -1.61 -4.90
CA VAL A 53 -1.18 -0.73 -5.89
C VAL A 53 -1.95 0.59 -6.06
N ASP A 54 -3.28 0.57 -5.95
CA ASP A 54 -4.09 1.77 -6.15
C ASP A 54 -3.96 2.72 -4.94
N LEU A 55 -3.86 2.18 -3.72
CA LEU A 55 -3.59 3.00 -2.52
C LEU A 55 -2.18 3.61 -2.55
N PHE A 56 -1.18 2.82 -2.94
CA PHE A 56 0.21 3.30 -3.08
C PHE A 56 0.41 4.29 -4.23
N ARG A 57 -0.48 4.33 -5.22
CA ARG A 57 -0.50 5.35 -6.27
C ARG A 57 -1.24 6.62 -5.86
N THR A 58 -2.26 6.49 -5.03
CA THR A 58 -3.12 7.62 -4.61
C THR A 58 -2.48 8.42 -3.47
N ILE A 59 -1.74 7.76 -2.59
CA ILE A 59 -1.10 8.37 -1.42
C ILE A 59 0.39 8.60 -1.74
N PRO A 60 0.90 9.84 -1.63
CA PRO A 60 2.31 10.11 -1.88
C PRO A 60 3.23 9.33 -0.92
N ILE A 61 4.27 8.67 -1.46
CA ILE A 61 5.27 7.93 -0.66
C ILE A 61 5.91 8.82 0.41
N GLU A 62 6.20 10.08 0.11
CA GLU A 62 6.76 11.04 1.08
C GLU A 62 5.86 11.20 2.32
N THR A 63 4.54 11.08 2.14
CA THR A 63 3.57 11.12 3.25
C THR A 63 3.68 9.85 4.09
N MET A 64 3.80 8.67 3.46
CA MET A 64 4.02 7.40 4.16
C MET A 64 5.31 7.39 4.97
N ILE A 65 6.41 7.92 4.41
CA ILE A 65 7.70 8.06 5.08
C ILE A 65 7.59 9.02 6.27
N ARG A 66 6.99 10.19 6.04
CA ARG A 66 6.91 11.25 7.06
C ARG A 66 6.14 10.82 8.30
N TYR A 67 5.04 10.10 8.12
CA TYR A 67 4.19 9.63 9.22
C TYR A 67 4.42 8.16 9.57
N GLU A 68 5.45 7.53 9.00
CA GLU A 68 5.84 6.13 9.23
C GLU A 68 4.63 5.16 9.19
N PHE A 69 3.86 5.18 8.09
CA PHE A 69 2.66 4.36 7.94
C PHE A 69 2.54 3.69 6.57
N LEU A 70 1.72 2.63 6.51
CA LEU A 70 1.30 1.99 5.25
C LEU A 70 -0.23 1.93 5.16
N PRO A 71 -0.82 2.15 3.97
CA PRO A 71 -2.22 1.86 3.73
C PRO A 71 -2.44 0.34 3.57
N MET A 72 -3.42 -0.20 4.30
CA MET A 72 -3.80 -1.63 4.25
C MET A 72 -4.98 -1.87 3.32
N ALA A 73 -6.05 -1.10 3.51
CA ALA A 73 -7.30 -1.25 2.78
C ALA A 73 -8.17 0.01 2.94
N SER A 74 -9.03 0.27 1.95
CA SER A 74 -10.11 1.25 2.08
C SER A 74 -11.43 0.51 2.35
N ASP A 75 -12.08 0.81 3.46
CA ASP A 75 -13.39 0.26 3.85
C ASP A 75 -14.42 1.40 3.82
N GLY A 76 -15.01 1.62 2.64
CA GLY A 76 -15.85 2.78 2.40
C GLY A 76 -15.05 4.08 2.54
N GLU A 77 -15.44 4.92 3.50
CA GLU A 77 -14.78 6.20 3.79
C GLU A 77 -13.59 6.07 4.75
N VAL A 78 -13.45 4.95 5.45
CA VAL A 78 -12.37 4.72 6.43
C VAL A 78 -11.17 4.08 5.74
N LEU A 79 -9.98 4.64 5.97
CA LEU A 79 -8.73 4.05 5.51
C LEU A 79 -8.07 3.30 6.66
N LYS A 80 -7.89 1.98 6.50
CA LYS A 80 -7.16 1.13 7.43
C LYS A 80 -5.67 1.33 7.18
N VAL A 81 -4.92 1.64 8.23
CA VAL A 81 -3.49 1.90 8.16
C VAL A 81 -2.75 1.18 9.26
N VAL A 82 -1.49 0.85 8.99
CA VAL A 82 -0.53 0.43 10.00
C VAL A 82 0.49 1.54 10.22
N MET A 83 0.82 1.85 11.49
CA MET A 83 1.72 2.94 11.87
C MET A 83 2.79 2.45 12.85
N ALA A 84 4.00 3.00 12.74
CA ALA A 84 5.08 2.72 13.68
C ALA A 84 4.80 3.29 15.08
N ASP A 85 4.32 4.55 15.13
CA ASP A 85 3.99 5.22 16.39
C ASP A 85 2.81 6.19 16.22
N PRO A 86 1.59 5.78 16.61
CA PRO A 86 0.42 6.65 16.57
C PRO A 86 0.23 7.51 17.83
N SER A 87 1.26 7.67 18.67
CA SER A 87 1.17 8.48 19.90
C SER A 87 1.10 9.98 19.63
N ASP A 88 1.52 10.45 18.45
CA ASP A 88 1.38 11.84 18.03
C ASP A 88 -0.03 12.09 17.48
N VAL A 89 -0.95 12.46 18.38
CA VAL A 89 -2.35 12.77 18.04
C VAL A 89 -2.45 13.96 17.08
N VAL A 90 -1.52 14.91 17.14
CA VAL A 90 -1.53 16.08 16.24
C VAL A 90 -1.16 15.63 14.83
N GLY A 91 -0.06 14.88 14.69
CA GLY A 91 0.37 14.32 13.41
C GLY A 91 -0.68 13.38 12.80
N LEU A 92 -1.34 12.57 13.61
CA LEU A 92 -2.44 11.70 13.15
C LEU A 92 -3.61 12.52 12.58
N ASN A 93 -4.06 13.56 13.28
CA ASN A 93 -5.15 14.41 12.81
C ASN A 93 -4.77 15.23 11.56
N GLU A 94 -3.51 15.66 11.45
CA GLU A 94 -2.99 16.27 10.23
C GLU A 94 -3.01 15.30 9.04
N LEU A 95 -2.67 14.03 9.28
CA LEU A 95 -2.72 12.98 8.28
C LEU A 95 -4.17 12.69 7.83
N GLU A 96 -5.12 12.58 8.76
CA GLU A 96 -6.55 12.42 8.45
C GLU A 96 -7.06 13.56 7.56
N LEU A 97 -6.69 14.79 7.90
CA LEU A 97 -7.07 15.99 7.13
C LEU A 97 -6.44 15.99 5.74
N ALA A 98 -5.15 15.62 5.63
CA ALA A 98 -4.43 15.57 4.36
C ALA A 98 -5.01 14.50 3.41
N LEU A 99 -5.43 13.35 3.96
CA LEU A 99 -6.03 12.26 3.21
C LEU A 99 -7.55 12.45 2.97
N ALA A 100 -8.15 13.42 3.67
CA ALA A 100 -9.59 13.68 3.71
C ALA A 100 -10.42 12.42 4.07
N ARG A 101 -9.87 11.58 4.96
CA ARG A 101 -10.49 10.31 5.39
C ARG A 101 -10.16 10.01 6.85
N PRO A 102 -11.13 9.49 7.63
CA PRO A 102 -10.83 8.94 8.95
C PRO A 102 -9.90 7.72 8.85
N LEU A 103 -9.05 7.54 9.85
CA LEU A 103 -8.08 6.46 9.92
C LEU A 103 -8.46 5.41 10.97
N ASP A 104 -8.38 4.14 10.58
CA ASP A 104 -8.41 2.99 11.49
C ASP A 104 -6.98 2.46 11.65
N VAL A 105 -6.40 2.70 12.83
CA VAL A 105 -4.96 2.60 13.06
C VAL A 105 -4.60 1.31 13.79
N THR A 106 -3.64 0.59 13.22
CA THR A 106 -2.98 -0.57 13.82
C THR A 106 -1.50 -0.28 14.00
N VAL A 107 -0.90 -0.75 15.09
CA VAL A 107 0.54 -0.55 15.36
C VAL A 107 1.34 -1.67 14.72
N SER A 108 2.46 -1.32 14.09
CA SER A 108 3.37 -2.30 13.46
C SER A 108 4.84 -1.94 13.66
N PRO A 109 5.78 -2.89 13.49
CA PRO A 109 7.21 -2.63 13.65
C PRO A 109 7.72 -1.58 12.65
N ARG A 110 8.51 -0.61 13.14
CA ARG A 110 9.00 0.51 12.33
C ARG A 110 9.87 0.05 11.18
N LYS A 111 10.76 -0.91 11.44
CA LYS A 111 11.70 -1.44 10.44
C LYS A 111 10.94 -2.10 9.29
N ARG A 112 9.88 -2.85 9.60
CA ARG A 112 9.06 -3.52 8.57
C ARG A 112 8.30 -2.53 7.72
N ILE A 113 7.75 -1.47 8.32
CA ILE A 113 7.13 -0.37 7.58
C ILE A 113 8.14 0.25 6.62
N ALA A 114 9.33 0.61 7.10
CA ALA A 114 10.39 1.21 6.28
C ALA A 114 10.83 0.29 5.13
N ASP A 115 11.07 -0.99 5.41
CA ASP A 115 11.48 -1.98 4.41
C ASP A 115 10.42 -2.16 3.31
N ILE A 116 9.13 -2.10 3.66
CA ILE A 116 8.04 -2.20 2.68
C ILE A 116 7.98 -0.94 1.81
N ILE A 117 8.11 0.25 2.40
CA ILE A 117 8.14 1.51 1.63
C ILE A 117 9.29 1.49 0.62
N GLU A 118 10.50 1.11 1.04
CA GLU A 118 11.69 1.05 0.17
C GLU A 118 11.51 0.07 -1.00
N LYS A 119 10.95 -1.12 -0.73
CA LYS A 119 10.66 -2.13 -1.76
C LYS A 119 9.57 -1.67 -2.72
N SER A 120 8.56 -0.96 -2.22
CA SER A 120 7.46 -0.44 -3.03
C SER A 120 7.92 0.67 -3.98
N GLU A 121 8.81 1.56 -3.52
CA GLU A 121 9.37 2.63 -4.33
C GLU A 121 10.22 2.10 -5.48
N SER A 122 11.07 1.11 -5.20
CA SER A 122 11.89 0.45 -6.21
C SER A 122 11.05 -0.23 -7.30
N THR A 123 9.93 -0.83 -6.90
CA THR A 123 9.00 -1.48 -7.84
C THR A 123 8.21 -0.48 -8.67
N GLN A 124 7.76 0.63 -8.06
CA GLN A 124 7.08 1.71 -8.77
C GLN A 124 7.99 2.37 -9.82
N ARG A 125 9.24 2.71 -9.47
CA ARG A 125 10.19 3.32 -10.42
C ARG A 125 10.44 2.43 -11.63
N VAL A 126 10.59 1.12 -11.44
CA VAL A 126 10.76 0.16 -12.56
C VAL A 126 9.52 0.10 -13.46
N LEU A 127 8.31 0.17 -12.88
CA LEU A 127 7.06 0.21 -13.64
C LEU A 127 6.90 1.54 -14.39
N ASP A 128 7.22 2.65 -13.74
CA ASP A 128 7.14 3.99 -14.33
C ASP A 128 8.12 4.13 -15.50
N GLU A 129 9.38 3.74 -15.33
CA GLU A 129 10.41 3.72 -16.40
C GLU A 129 9.97 2.88 -17.62
N ALA A 130 9.29 1.76 -17.40
CA ALA A 130 8.76 0.92 -18.47
C ALA A 130 7.57 1.57 -19.20
N THR A 131 6.79 2.41 -18.52
CA THR A 131 5.64 3.14 -19.10
C THR A 131 6.02 4.48 -19.72
N GLU A 132 7.07 5.15 -19.25
CA GLU A 132 7.61 6.38 -19.84
C GLU A 132 8.21 6.16 -21.24
N GLY A 133 8.61 4.92 -21.56
CA GLY A 133 8.94 4.50 -22.93
C GLY A 133 7.76 4.56 -23.92
N PHE A 134 6.52 4.68 -23.44
CA PHE A 134 5.31 4.77 -24.28
C PHE A 134 4.68 6.16 -24.34
N SER A 135 4.92 7.05 -23.36
CA SER A 135 4.35 8.41 -23.35
C SER A 135 5.16 9.42 -24.15
N MET A 136 6.45 9.14 -24.43
CA MET A 136 7.30 10.02 -25.23
C MET A 136 7.10 9.90 -26.75
N GLN A 137 6.25 8.96 -27.22
CA GLN A 137 5.95 8.75 -28.64
C GLN A 137 4.55 9.25 -29.04
N ILE A 138 3.95 10.17 -28.29
CA ILE A 138 2.72 10.87 -28.72
C ILE A 138 2.80 12.36 -28.38
N VAL A 139 3.90 13.05 -28.71
CA VAL A 139 3.84 14.49 -29.01
C VAL A 139 4.95 14.84 -29.99
N GLN A 140 4.55 15.44 -31.11
CA GLN A 140 5.36 16.28 -32.01
C GLN A 140 5.94 15.64 -33.29
N GLU A 141 5.06 15.11 -34.14
CA GLU A 141 5.09 15.46 -35.57
C GLU A 141 3.73 16.01 -35.94
N ASP A 142 3.63 17.34 -35.95
CA ASP A 142 2.81 18.13 -36.89
C ASP A 142 3.07 19.62 -36.59
N GLN A 143 4.26 20.07 -37.02
CA GLN A 143 4.42 21.46 -37.40
C GLN A 143 4.01 21.55 -38.87
N ASP A 144 2.76 21.94 -39.13
CA ASP A 144 2.40 22.92 -40.17
C ASP A 144 0.89 22.89 -40.47
N GLY A 145 0.25 24.05 -40.31
CA GLY A 145 -0.81 24.51 -41.21
C GLY A 145 -2.21 23.92 -41.07
N GLU A 146 -3.10 24.73 -40.48
CA GLU A 146 -4.52 24.91 -40.84
C GLU A 146 -5.44 23.67 -40.95
N GLY A 147 -6.43 23.61 -40.06
CA GLY A 147 -7.64 22.83 -40.32
C GLY A 147 -8.51 22.64 -39.08
N VAL A 148 -9.51 23.50 -38.90
CA VAL A 148 -10.60 23.26 -37.95
C VAL A 148 -11.32 21.98 -38.36
N LEU A 149 -11.25 20.93 -37.54
CA LEU A 149 -12.11 19.77 -37.67
C LEU A 149 -13.05 19.70 -36.46
N SER A 150 -14.26 20.17 -36.73
CA SER A 150 -15.46 20.00 -35.92
C SER A 150 -15.62 18.56 -35.46
N ILE A 151 -15.96 18.38 -34.19
CA ILE A 151 -16.46 17.11 -33.64
C ILE A 151 -17.83 16.88 -34.28
N ASP A 152 -17.86 16.24 -35.44
CA ASP A 152 -19.07 15.66 -36.00
C ASP A 152 -19.21 14.21 -35.52
N ARG A 153 -20.45 13.91 -35.15
CA ARG A 153 -20.86 12.69 -34.45
C ARG A 153 -20.52 11.44 -35.25
N ILE A 154 -19.82 10.50 -34.62
CA ILE A 154 -19.82 9.11 -35.07
C ILE A 154 -20.77 8.31 -34.19
N THR A 155 -22.02 8.19 -34.64
CA THR A 155 -22.85 7.03 -34.30
C THR A 155 -23.30 6.35 -35.59
N ALA A 156 -22.90 5.08 -35.69
CA ALA A 156 -23.53 4.00 -36.44
C ALA A 156 -23.51 4.08 -37.98
N ASP A 157 -22.46 3.44 -38.51
CA ASP A 157 -22.43 2.79 -39.81
C ASP A 157 -23.48 1.66 -39.88
N GLN A 158 -24.56 1.88 -40.64
CA GLN A 158 -25.28 0.83 -41.38
C GLN A 158 -25.77 1.44 -42.71
N SER A 159 -25.10 1.00 -43.78
CA SER A 159 -25.35 1.18 -45.22
C SER A 159 -26.73 0.62 -45.69
N PRO A 160 -27.12 0.62 -47.00
CA PRO A 160 -26.95 1.56 -48.14
C PRO A 160 -28.29 1.85 -48.90
N ILE A 161 -28.18 2.65 -49.95
CA ILE A 161 -29.18 3.25 -50.86
C ILE A 161 -30.01 2.24 -51.70
N ILE A 162 -31.32 2.51 -51.91
CA ILE A 162 -32.05 2.10 -53.13
C ILE A 162 -33.01 3.22 -53.61
N ARG A 163 -33.02 3.37 -54.94
CA ARG A 163 -33.66 4.34 -55.85
C ARG A 163 -35.13 4.69 -55.62
#